data_AF-X1DUF3-F1
#
_entry.id   AF-X1DUF3-F1
#
_cell.length_a   1.000
_cell.length_b   1.000
_cell.length_c   1.000
_cell.angle_alpha   90.00
_cell.angle_beta   90.00
_cell.angle_gamma   90.00
#
_symmetry.space_group_name_H-M   'P 1'
#
loop_
_entity.id
_entity.type
_entity.pdbx_description
1 polymer ?
#
loop_
_entity_poly.entity_id
_entity_poly.type
_entity_poly.pdbx_seq_one_letter_code
_entity_poly.pdbx_strand_id
1 'polypeptide(L)'
;MEKPDVDLIEGLSPAIAIEQNTAGHNPRSTVGTVTEVYDYLRLLYARSGTPHCYQCGREIRSQTLDQIVDQVMSLEDNTPVIILSPLTSDQKGTHENLLKRLRKDGFARVRVDGKIA
;
A
#
# COMPACT_ATOMS: atom_id res chain seq x y z
N MET A 1 3.42 -40.34 -28.27
CA MET A 1 2.06 -40.19 -28.83
C MET A 1 2.24 -39.56 -30.20
N GLU A 2 1.88 -40.27 -31.27
CA GLU A 2 2.01 -39.73 -32.63
C GLU A 2 1.07 -38.54 -32.82
N LYS A 3 1.57 -37.51 -33.50
CA LYS A 3 0.80 -36.31 -33.78
C LYS A 3 -0.25 -36.66 -34.86
N PRO A 4 -1.54 -36.34 -34.65
CA PRO A 4 -2.58 -36.66 -35.65
C PRO A 4 -2.35 -35.87 -36.94
N ASP A 5 -2.54 -36.52 -38.09
CA ASP A 5 -2.42 -35.94 -39.43
C ASP A 5 -3.75 -35.29 -39.82
N VAL A 6 -3.89 -34.01 -39.45
CA VAL A 6 -5.11 -33.23 -39.70
C VAL A 6 -4.76 -31.81 -40.13
N ASP A 7 -5.51 -31.28 -41.10
CA ASP A 7 -5.26 -29.98 -41.72
C ASP A 7 -5.69 -28.79 -40.83
N LEU A 8 -6.72 -28.99 -40.00
CA LEU A 8 -7.27 -27.94 -39.13
C LEU A 8 -7.96 -28.55 -37.91
N ILE A 9 -7.70 -27.98 -36.74
CA ILE A 9 -8.43 -28.28 -35.50
C ILE A 9 -9.02 -26.99 -34.97
N GLU A 10 -10.35 -26.92 -34.91
CA GLU A 10 -11.11 -25.82 -34.30
C GLU A 10 -11.87 -26.33 -33.05
N GLY A 11 -12.22 -25.41 -32.14
CA GLY A 11 -13.03 -25.76 -30.95
C GLY A 11 -12.26 -26.38 -29.79
N LEU A 12 -10.92 -26.33 -29.77
CA LEU A 12 -10.15 -26.72 -28.58
C LEU A 12 -10.45 -25.76 -27.43
N SER A 13 -10.87 -26.32 -26.30
CA SER A 13 -10.96 -25.55 -25.06
C SER A 13 -9.56 -25.17 -24.58
N PRO A 14 -9.39 -24.02 -23.90
CA PRO A 14 -8.12 -23.67 -23.28
C PRO A 14 -7.63 -24.80 -22.38
N ALA A 15 -6.43 -25.32 -22.63
CA ALA A 15 -5.82 -26.35 -21.81
C ALA A 15 -5.12 -25.71 -20.59
N ILE A 16 -5.30 -26.31 -19.41
CA ILE A 16 -4.56 -25.96 -18.20
C ILE A 16 -3.72 -27.17 -17.80
N ALA A 17 -2.41 -26.99 -17.73
CA ALA A 17 -1.52 -28.02 -17.21
C ALA A 17 -1.39 -27.85 -15.69
N ILE A 18 -1.61 -28.92 -14.93
CA ILE A 18 -1.40 -28.96 -13.48
C ILE A 18 -0.25 -29.93 -13.25
N GLU A 19 0.95 -29.38 -13.05
CA GLU A 19 2.18 -30.13 -12.81
C GLU A 19 2.70 -29.84 -11.41
N GLN A 20 3.40 -30.80 -10.81
CA GLN A 20 4.10 -30.58 -9.54
C GLN A 20 5.42 -29.83 -9.82
N ASN A 21 5.31 -28.58 -10.24
CA ASN A 21 6.46 -27.69 -10.37
C ASN A 21 6.73 -27.05 -9.01
N THR A 22 7.91 -27.26 -8.44
CA THR A 22 8.34 -26.54 -7.23
C THR A 22 8.47 -25.07 -7.56
N ALA A 23 7.43 -24.28 -7.25
CA ALA A 23 7.47 -22.83 -7.38
C ALA A 23 8.70 -22.29 -6.63
N GLY A 24 9.41 -21.34 -7.25
CA GLY A 24 10.61 -20.74 -6.66
C GLY A 24 10.34 -20.26 -5.24
N HIS A 25 11.25 -20.58 -4.31
CA HIS A 25 11.08 -20.25 -2.90
C HIS A 25 11.25 -18.73 -2.70
N ASN A 26 10.13 -18.02 -2.56
CA ASN A 26 10.12 -16.66 -2.03
C ASN A 26 9.75 -16.73 -0.54
N PRO A 27 10.61 -16.28 0.39
CA PRO A 27 10.35 -16.37 1.83
C PRO A 27 9.13 -15.56 2.30
N ARG A 28 8.61 -14.64 1.47
CA ARG A 28 7.36 -13.89 1.74
C ARG A 28 6.11 -14.57 1.20
N SER A 29 6.25 -15.64 0.41
CA SER A 29 5.12 -16.40 -0.12
C SER A 29 4.66 -17.43 0.89
N THR A 30 3.36 -17.43 1.17
CA THR A 30 2.69 -18.37 2.08
C THR A 30 1.54 -19.04 1.35
N VAL A 31 0.97 -20.10 1.93
CA VAL A 31 -0.26 -20.71 1.40
C VAL A 31 -1.36 -19.67 1.20
N GLY A 32 -1.49 -18.72 2.13
CA GLY A 32 -2.48 -17.65 2.05
C GLY A 32 -2.27 -16.67 0.89
N THR A 33 -1.02 -16.41 0.49
CA THR A 33 -0.74 -15.55 -0.68
C THR A 33 -0.88 -16.30 -2.00
N VAL A 34 -0.54 -17.61 -2.03
CA VAL A 34 -0.69 -18.43 -3.25
C VAL A 34 -2.15 -18.69 -3.59
N THR A 35 -2.99 -18.83 -2.56
CA THR A 35 -4.44 -19.06 -2.71
C THR A 35 -5.27 -17.78 -2.72
N GLU A 36 -4.63 -16.60 -2.63
CA GLU A 36 -5.27 -15.28 -2.50
C GLU A 36 -6.16 -15.09 -1.25
N VAL A 37 -6.32 -16.12 -0.40
CA VAL A 37 -7.08 -16.05 0.86
C VAL A 37 -6.58 -14.90 1.74
N TYR A 38 -5.27 -14.65 1.77
CA TYR A 38 -4.70 -13.54 2.53
C TYR A 38 -5.19 -12.17 2.04
N ASP A 39 -5.43 -12.02 0.74
CA ASP A 39 -5.94 -10.76 0.18
C ASP A 39 -7.40 -10.52 0.57
N TYR A 40 -8.22 -11.59 0.61
CA TYR A 40 -9.57 -11.51 1.17
C TYR A 40 -9.55 -11.17 2.67
N LEU A 41 -8.65 -11.79 3.45
CA LEU A 41 -8.50 -11.45 4.86
C LEU A 41 -8.09 -9.99 5.05
N ARG A 42 -7.19 -9.45 4.22
CA ARG A 42 -6.82 -8.02 4.27
C ARG A 42 -8.03 -7.13 4.05
N LEU A 43 -8.88 -7.43 3.06
CA LEU A 43 -10.10 -6.67 2.82
C LEU A 43 -11.10 -6.79 3.99
N LEU A 44 -11.24 -7.98 4.56
CA LEU A 44 -12.11 -8.21 5.72
C LEU A 44 -11.66 -7.38 6.92
N TYR A 45 -10.39 -7.46 7.30
CA TYR A 45 -9.86 -6.70 8.44
C TYR A 45 -9.84 -5.19 8.18
N ALA A 46 -9.59 -4.75 6.95
CA ALA A 46 -9.63 -3.32 6.61
C ALA A 46 -11.05 -2.74 6.68
N ARG A 47 -12.08 -3.52 6.35
CA ARG A 47 -13.48 -3.05 6.34
C ARG A 47 -14.22 -3.26 7.65
N SER A 48 -13.90 -4.34 8.37
CA SER A 48 -14.67 -4.80 9.53
C SER A 48 -13.83 -4.96 10.80
N GLY A 49 -12.52 -4.75 10.73
CA GLY A 49 -11.65 -4.81 11.90
C GLY A 49 -11.69 -3.52 12.72
N THR A 50 -11.79 -3.67 14.05
CA THR A 50 -11.63 -2.55 14.98
C THR A 50 -10.15 -2.40 15.37
N PRO A 51 -9.48 -1.30 14.99
CA PRO A 51 -8.07 -1.10 15.33
C PRO A 51 -7.89 -0.79 16.81
N HIS A 52 -6.86 -1.38 17.43
CA HIS A 52 -6.52 -1.16 18.83
C HIS A 52 -5.04 -0.77 18.96
N CYS A 53 -4.73 0.07 19.95
CA CYS A 53 -3.37 0.48 20.27
C CYS A 53 -2.57 -0.71 20.84
N TYR A 54 -1.42 -1.01 20.26
CA TYR A 54 -0.57 -2.14 20.69
C TYR A 54 0.03 -1.98 22.09
N GLN A 55 0.11 -0.77 22.63
CA GLN A 55 0.68 -0.50 23.96
C GLN A 55 -0.37 -0.53 25.08
N CYS A 56 -1.53 0.08 24.84
CA CYS A 56 -2.55 0.26 25.89
C CYS A 56 -3.85 -0.50 25.64
N GLY A 57 -4.00 -1.18 24.50
CA GLY A 57 -5.18 -1.98 24.17
C GLY A 57 -6.47 -1.18 23.90
N ARG A 58 -6.44 0.15 23.95
CA ARG A 58 -7.61 0.99 23.68
C ARG A 58 -7.91 1.03 22.17
N GLU A 59 -9.20 1.13 21.84
CA GLU A 59 -9.68 1.33 20.48
C GLU A 59 -9.13 2.65 19.89
N ILE A 60 -8.64 2.59 18.65
CA ILE A 60 -8.17 3.77 17.91
C ILE A 60 -9.37 4.46 17.29
N ARG A 61 -9.50 5.77 17.55
CA ARG A 61 -10.58 6.61 17.04
C ARG A 61 -10.00 7.82 16.30
N SER A 62 -10.83 8.47 15.49
CA SER A 62 -10.47 9.75 14.89
C SER A 62 -10.22 10.80 15.97
N GLN A 63 -9.21 11.63 15.74
CA GLN A 63 -8.90 12.77 16.60
C GLN A 63 -9.52 14.04 16.03
N THR A 64 -9.93 14.96 16.89
CA THR A 64 -10.35 16.30 16.49
C THR A 64 -9.12 17.17 16.19
N LEU A 65 -9.33 18.29 15.48
CA LEU A 65 -8.25 19.25 15.22
C LEU A 65 -7.66 19.79 16.53
N ASP A 66 -8.50 20.12 17.49
CA ASP A 66 -8.06 20.61 18.80
C ASP A 66 -7.20 19.56 19.53
N GLN A 67 -7.60 18.29 19.52
CA GLN A 67 -6.81 17.21 20.12
C GLN A 67 -5.42 17.06 19.48
N ILE A 68 -5.32 17.25 18.16
CA ILE A 68 -4.03 17.21 17.46
C ILE A 68 -3.17 18.42 17.85
N VAL A 69 -3.76 19.62 17.91
CA VAL A 69 -3.05 20.84 18.32
C VAL A 69 -2.57 20.73 19.77
N ASP A 70 -3.43 20.30 20.68
CA ASP A 70 -3.10 20.09 22.09
C ASP A 70 -1.94 19.10 22.25
N GLN A 71 -1.95 18.02 21.48
CA GLN A 71 -0.86 17.04 21.48
C GLN A 71 0.47 17.65 21.01
N VAL A 72 0.46 18.47 19.95
CA VAL A 72 1.67 19.16 19.48
C VAL A 72 2.16 20.19 20.50
N MET A 73 1.24 20.92 21.15
CA MET A 73 1.56 21.93 22.17
C MET A 73 2.04 21.32 23.49
N SER A 74 1.82 20.02 23.70
CA SER A 74 2.32 19.28 24.88
C SER A 74 3.80 18.89 24.79
N LEU A 75 4.45 19.13 23.65
CA LEU A 75 5.90 18.95 23.51
C LEU A 75 6.64 19.99 24.36
N GLU A 76 7.86 19.66 24.78
CA GLU A 76 8.69 20.58 25.56
C GLU A 76 9.01 21.85 24.77
N ASP A 77 9.12 22.98 25.47
CA ASP A 77 9.48 24.26 24.87
C ASP A 77 10.79 24.15 24.08
N ASN A 78 10.80 24.74 22.88
CA ASN A 78 11.92 24.69 21.93
C ASN A 78 12.23 23.30 21.36
N THR A 79 11.29 22.34 21.42
CA THR A 79 11.44 21.07 20.68
C THR A 79 11.50 21.33 19.18
N PRO A 80 12.59 20.95 18.48
CA PRO A 80 12.69 21.15 17.04
C PRO A 80 11.77 20.18 16.30
N VAL A 81 10.77 20.71 15.60
CA VAL A 81 9.82 19.93 14.80
C VAL A 81 9.81 20.37 13.35
N ILE A 82 9.55 19.43 12.44
CA ILE A 82 9.31 19.71 11.02
C ILE A 82 7.88 19.30 10.70
N ILE A 83 7.03 20.28 10.37
CA ILE A 83 5.65 20.04 9.96
C ILE A 83 5.63 19.66 8.48
N LEU A 84 4.96 18.56 8.17
CA LEU A 84 4.86 18.00 6.83
C LEU A 84 3.41 17.73 6.49
N SER A 85 3.05 17.90 5.23
CA SER A 85 1.75 17.51 4.69
C SER A 85 1.96 16.43 3.63
N PRO A 86 1.59 15.15 3.89
CA PRO A 86 1.73 14.08 2.91
C PRO A 86 0.66 14.23 1.82
N LEU A 87 1.02 14.85 0.71
CA LEU A 87 0.09 15.11 -0.41
C LEU A 87 -0.11 13.89 -1.32
N THR A 88 0.89 13.03 -1.43
CA THR A 88 0.83 11.77 -2.20
C THR A 88 1.49 10.65 -1.40
N SER A 89 0.92 9.46 -1.45
CA SER A 89 1.48 8.24 -0.85
C SER A 89 1.32 7.10 -1.84
N ASP A 90 2.42 6.44 -2.20
CA ASP A 90 2.46 5.26 -3.08
C ASP A 90 1.75 5.41 -4.44
N GLN A 91 1.54 6.65 -4.89
CA GLN A 91 0.92 6.95 -6.18
C GLN A 91 2.00 7.10 -7.25
N LYS A 92 1.96 6.21 -8.24
CA LYS A 92 2.82 6.30 -9.43
C LYS A 92 2.47 7.56 -10.24
N GLY A 93 3.47 8.26 -10.72
CA GLY A 93 3.31 9.44 -11.58
C GLY A 93 4.44 10.46 -11.39
N THR A 94 4.56 11.40 -12.34
CA THR A 94 5.58 12.47 -12.27
C THR A 94 5.16 13.64 -11.38
N HIS A 95 3.87 13.77 -11.06
CA HIS A 95 3.32 14.82 -10.18
C HIS A 95 3.70 16.27 -10.56
N GLU A 96 4.02 16.53 -11.85
CA GLU A 96 4.51 17.84 -12.30
C GLU A 96 3.56 19.00 -11.99
N ASN A 97 2.26 18.79 -12.20
CA ASN A 97 1.25 19.81 -11.93
C ASN A 97 1.15 20.13 -10.44
N LEU A 98 1.30 19.13 -9.58
CA LEU A 98 1.32 19.29 -8.12
C LEU A 98 2.55 20.11 -7.70
N LEU A 99 3.73 19.76 -8.21
CA LEU A 99 4.98 20.48 -7.89
C LEU A 99 4.94 21.94 -8.39
N LYS A 100 4.43 22.18 -9.61
CA LYS A 100 4.24 23.53 -10.14
C LYS A 100 3.30 24.35 -9.26
N ARG A 101 2.21 23.74 -8.79
CA ARG A 101 1.26 24.38 -7.86
C ARG A 101 1.92 24.71 -6.52
N LEU A 102 2.62 23.77 -5.90
CA LEU A 102 3.31 24.00 -4.62
C LEU A 102 4.35 25.11 -4.71
N ARG A 103 5.08 25.17 -5.84
CA ARG A 103 6.01 26.28 -6.11
C ARG A 103 5.28 27.62 -6.24
N LYS A 104 4.11 27.63 -6.89
CA LYS A 104 3.26 28.83 -7.00
C LYS A 104 2.69 29.27 -5.64
N ASP A 105 2.34 28.30 -4.80
CA ASP A 105 1.83 28.52 -3.44
C ASP A 105 2.95 28.94 -2.45
N GLY A 106 4.21 28.99 -2.90
CA GLY A 106 5.34 29.54 -2.15
C GLY A 106 6.11 28.54 -1.29
N PHE A 107 5.87 27.24 -1.45
CA PHE A 107 6.62 26.22 -0.71
C PHE A 107 8.06 26.10 -1.23
N ALA A 108 9.03 26.38 -0.36
CA ALA A 108 10.45 26.36 -0.70
C ALA A 108 11.10 24.97 -0.61
N ARG A 109 10.49 24.04 0.14
CA ARG A 109 11.01 22.68 0.38
C ARG A 109 9.92 21.65 0.15
N VAL A 110 10.28 20.55 -0.49
CA VAL A 110 9.42 19.37 -0.68
C VAL A 110 10.18 18.12 -0.28
N ARG A 111 9.47 17.07 0.16
CA ARG A 111 10.06 15.76 0.42
C ARG A 111 9.56 14.76 -0.61
N VAL A 112 10.49 14.20 -1.40
CA VAL A 112 10.22 13.20 -2.43
C VAL A 112 11.08 11.97 -2.16
N ASP A 113 10.45 10.80 -2.06
CA ASP A 113 11.13 9.52 -1.80
C ASP A 113 12.11 9.58 -0.60
N GLY A 114 11.68 10.26 0.47
CA GLY A 114 12.45 10.44 1.70
C GLY A 114 13.53 11.52 1.65
N LYS A 115 13.81 12.12 0.48
CA LYS A 115 14.79 13.19 0.31
C LYS A 115 14.12 14.55 0.33
N ILE A 116 14.66 15.48 1.12
CA ILE A 116 14.20 16.87 1.15
C ILE A 116 14.99 17.64 0.10
N ALA A 117 14.27 18.32 -0.80
CA ALA A 117 14.80 19.19 -1.84
C ALA A 117 14.14 20.57 -1.77
#